data_AF-A0A811P987-F1
#
_entry.id   AF-A0A811P987-F1
#
_cell.length_a   1.000
_cell.length_b   1.000
_cell.length_c   1.000
_cell.angle_alpha   90.00
_cell.angle_beta   90.00
_cell.angle_gamma   90.00
#
_symmetry.space_group_name_H-M   'P 1'
#
loop_
_entity.id
_entity.type
_entity.pdbx_description
1 polymer ?
#
loop_
_entity_poly.entity_id
_entity_poly.type
_entity_poly.pdbx_seq_one_letter_code
_entity_poly.pdbx_strand_id
1 'polypeptide(L)'
;MSSAAAAARAARRHFSSRLQTTTTGLHHASDSQAAAREASGSFIHPAAVVHPDAAIGQGVSIGPFCTVGPSARVGDACQLHAGSHVVGDTELGEGCVVQTGAILGADIPGRTIIGENNAIGLYAVVGAKCQDLKYKTGDECFLHIGRNNEIREHCSIHRSSKSCDCTVIGDNNLVMGSSHIAHDCKIGNNNIFANNTLFAGHVVVEDWTHTAGAVVVHQFCHIGSYSFLGGGSVVAQDVPRYMMVAGDRAELRGLNIEGLRRNGFSDQEVRRLRKAYQKVFMPTITNKSSFEDRLAELVCMLAHRFVFTSMCACIYLNPYQQEQEIELSESPAVSCMVESIRMSFVQGRRGICKFRSAYSILPLIYYTRTDGYIAKTLKIGLGNPCQAWVTNKMFFASMYGTF
;
A
#
# COMPACT_ATOMS: atom_id res chain seq x y z
N MET A 1 38.78 -21.39 4.24
CA MET A 1 38.15 -20.29 5.00
C MET A 1 39.14 -19.18 5.40
N SER A 2 39.98 -18.63 4.51
CA SER A 2 40.92 -17.55 4.94
C SER A 2 41.15 -16.39 3.97
N SER A 3 40.61 -16.37 2.75
CA SER A 3 40.79 -15.23 1.82
C SER A 3 39.66 -14.20 1.85
N ALA A 4 38.42 -14.59 2.16
CA ALA A 4 37.27 -13.66 2.21
C ALA A 4 37.27 -12.73 3.44
N ALA A 5 37.87 -13.16 4.56
CA ALA A 5 37.93 -12.38 5.79
C ALA A 5 39.04 -11.30 5.80
N ALA A 6 39.98 -11.36 4.85
CA ALA A 6 41.06 -10.38 4.70
C ALA A 6 40.61 -9.17 3.86
N ALA A 7 39.86 -9.40 2.79
CA ALA A 7 39.31 -8.33 1.94
C ALA A 7 38.31 -7.43 2.70
N ALA A 8 37.47 -8.02 3.56
CA ALA A 8 36.53 -7.27 4.40
C ALA A 8 37.21 -6.39 5.48
N ARG A 9 38.42 -6.76 5.92
CA ARG A 9 39.19 -5.97 6.90
C ARG A 9 39.97 -4.81 6.26
N ALA A 10 40.43 -4.95 5.02
CA ALA A 10 41.09 -3.88 4.29
C ALA A 10 40.10 -2.76 3.88
N ALA A 11 38.88 -3.13 3.45
CA ALA A 11 37.85 -2.15 3.10
C ALA A 11 37.36 -1.33 4.31
N ARG A 12 37.28 -1.93 5.52
CA ARG A 12 36.93 -1.23 6.76
C ARG A 12 37.99 -0.24 7.23
N ARG A 13 39.27 -0.47 6.93
CA ARG A 13 40.36 0.45 7.33
C ARG A 13 40.46 1.69 6.43
N HIS A 14 40.15 1.56 5.14
CA HIS A 14 40.14 2.71 4.22
C HIS A 14 38.92 3.64 4.37
N PHE A 15 37.80 3.14 4.92
CA PHE A 15 36.63 3.98 5.20
C PHE A 15 36.73 4.74 6.53
N SER A 16 37.47 4.21 7.50
CA SER A 16 37.59 4.80 8.85
C SER A 16 38.48 6.05 8.90
N SER A 17 39.56 6.11 8.10
CA SER A 17 40.51 7.22 8.15
C SER A 17 40.04 8.50 7.43
N ARG A 18 38.99 8.44 6.61
CA ARG A 18 38.36 9.63 6.00
C ARG A 18 37.22 10.24 6.80
N LEU A 19 36.77 9.58 7.87
CA LEU A 19 35.69 10.07 8.75
C LEU A 19 36.19 10.74 10.04
N GLN A 20 37.50 10.75 10.30
CA GLN A 20 38.07 11.26 11.55
C GLN A 20 38.60 12.70 11.48
N THR A 21 38.52 13.40 10.35
CA THR A 21 38.95 14.80 10.23
C THR A 21 37.82 15.82 10.07
N THR A 22 36.56 15.42 10.22
CA THR A 22 35.39 16.34 10.20
C THR A 22 34.59 16.36 11.51
N THR A 23 34.98 15.62 12.53
CA THR A 23 34.22 15.49 13.79
C THR A 23 34.42 16.64 14.77
N THR A 24 35.52 17.40 14.70
CA THR A 24 35.75 18.54 15.62
C THR A 24 34.93 19.79 15.27
N GLY A 25 34.44 19.93 14.04
CA GLY A 25 33.55 21.02 13.62
C GLY A 25 32.05 20.75 13.84
N LEU A 26 31.67 19.48 14.05
CA LEU A 26 30.27 19.06 14.19
C LEU A 26 29.75 19.13 15.62
N HIS A 27 30.63 18.97 16.63
CA HIS A 27 30.23 19.07 18.04
C HIS A 27 29.87 20.52 18.46
N HIS A 28 30.56 21.54 17.91
CA HIS A 28 30.15 22.93 18.15
C HIS A 28 28.85 23.32 17.42
N ALA A 29 28.53 22.66 16.30
CA ALA A 29 27.27 22.90 15.58
C ALA A 29 26.07 22.24 16.28
N SER A 30 26.23 21.02 16.83
CA SER A 30 25.17 20.32 17.56
C SER A 30 24.81 21.00 18.88
N ASP A 31 25.82 21.50 19.61
CA ASP A 31 25.59 22.21 20.88
C ASP A 31 24.97 23.58 20.63
N SER A 32 25.29 24.23 19.50
CA SER A 32 24.65 25.50 19.10
C SER A 32 23.18 25.33 18.67
N GLN A 33 22.81 24.19 18.08
CA GLN A 33 21.43 23.87 17.72
C GLN A 33 20.60 23.40 18.92
N ALA A 34 21.22 22.68 19.87
CA ALA A 34 20.60 22.31 21.14
C ALA A 34 20.38 23.55 22.04
N ALA A 35 21.37 24.44 22.14
CA ALA A 35 21.24 25.71 22.88
C ALA A 35 20.28 26.70 22.21
N ALA A 36 20.12 26.67 20.87
CA ALA A 36 19.11 27.46 20.17
C ALA A 36 17.68 26.94 20.39
N ARG A 37 17.50 25.64 20.70
CA ARG A 37 16.20 25.06 21.08
C ARG A 37 15.76 25.47 22.48
N GLU A 38 16.70 25.82 23.38
CA GLU A 38 16.40 26.25 24.75
C GLU A 38 15.91 27.71 24.87
N ALA A 39 15.81 28.47 23.77
CA ALA A 39 15.50 29.90 23.82
C ALA A 39 14.49 30.43 22.78
N SER A 40 13.68 29.58 22.13
CA SER A 40 12.65 30.08 21.19
C SER A 40 11.25 29.98 21.79
N GLY A 41 10.77 31.08 22.38
CA GLY A 41 9.34 31.24 22.64
C GLY A 41 8.54 31.12 21.34
N SER A 42 7.30 30.68 21.43
CA SER A 42 6.43 30.47 20.27
C SER A 42 6.09 31.80 19.59
N PHE A 43 6.04 31.80 18.27
CA PHE A 43 5.63 32.94 17.46
C PHE A 43 4.18 32.77 17.01
N ILE A 44 3.32 33.74 17.34
CA ILE A 44 1.94 33.78 16.88
C ILE A 44 1.73 35.10 16.16
N HIS A 45 1.42 35.04 14.87
CA HIS A 45 1.16 36.24 14.08
C HIS A 45 -0.08 36.98 14.63
N PRO A 46 -0.09 38.33 14.72
CA PRO A 46 -1.20 39.09 15.31
C PRO A 46 -2.57 38.89 14.63
N ALA A 47 -2.57 38.49 13.36
CA ALA A 47 -3.78 38.16 12.60
C ALA A 47 -4.27 36.71 12.78
N ALA A 48 -3.59 35.89 13.57
CA ALA A 48 -4.04 34.55 13.92
C ALA A 48 -5.07 34.62 15.06
N VAL A 49 -6.06 33.72 15.03
CA VAL A 49 -7.05 33.58 16.10
C VAL A 49 -6.74 32.30 16.86
N VAL A 50 -6.07 32.43 18.00
CA VAL A 50 -5.72 31.31 18.88
C VAL A 50 -6.56 31.43 20.15
N HIS A 51 -7.35 30.42 20.43
CA HIS A 51 -8.15 30.38 21.66
C HIS A 51 -7.23 30.35 22.90
N PRO A 52 -7.54 31.08 24.00
CA PRO A 52 -6.68 31.12 25.19
C PRO A 52 -6.44 29.75 25.85
N ASP A 53 -7.40 28.83 25.74
CA ASP A 53 -7.29 27.47 26.29
C ASP A 53 -6.52 26.49 25.40
N ALA A 54 -6.16 26.89 24.17
CA ALA A 54 -5.36 26.04 23.28
C ALA A 54 -3.98 25.78 23.89
N ALA A 55 -3.53 24.52 23.91
CA ALA A 55 -2.21 24.17 24.38
C ALA A 55 -1.19 24.32 23.25
N ILE A 56 -0.28 25.28 23.38
CA ILE A 56 0.76 25.57 22.39
C ILE A 56 2.13 25.21 22.97
N GLY A 57 2.83 24.29 22.32
CA GLY A 57 4.19 23.87 22.64
C GLY A 57 5.23 24.95 22.39
N GLN A 58 6.48 24.66 22.75
CA GLN A 58 7.63 25.54 22.59
C GLN A 58 8.07 25.64 21.13
N GLY A 59 8.57 26.81 20.72
CA GLY A 59 9.07 27.02 19.35
C GLY A 59 8.02 26.86 18.24
N VAL A 60 6.73 26.86 18.57
CA VAL A 60 5.65 26.79 17.58
C VAL A 60 5.59 28.11 16.79
N SER A 61 5.38 28.01 15.48
CA SER A 61 5.15 29.16 14.60
C SER A 61 3.75 29.11 14.00
N ILE A 62 2.93 30.14 14.28
CA ILE A 62 1.57 30.27 13.77
C ILE A 62 1.49 31.50 12.86
N GLY A 63 1.25 31.24 11.58
CA GLY A 63 1.14 32.25 10.53
C GLY A 63 -0.14 33.09 10.59
N PRO A 64 -0.26 34.12 9.72
CA PRO A 64 -1.44 34.98 9.68
C PRO A 64 -2.70 34.20 9.29
N PHE A 65 -3.85 34.62 9.82
CA PHE A 65 -5.18 34.08 9.51
C PHE A 65 -5.37 32.59 9.87
N CYS A 66 -4.45 32.00 10.62
CA CYS A 66 -4.68 30.68 11.21
C CYS A 66 -5.75 30.76 12.29
N THR A 67 -6.48 29.66 12.49
CA THR A 67 -7.39 29.51 13.65
C THR A 67 -7.05 28.27 14.45
N VAL A 68 -6.89 28.40 15.76
CA VAL A 68 -6.61 27.29 16.67
C VAL A 68 -7.68 27.27 17.77
N GLY A 69 -8.46 26.18 17.81
CA GLY A 69 -9.60 26.02 18.71
C GLY A 69 -9.24 25.75 20.17
N PRO A 70 -10.22 25.82 21.09
CA PRO A 70 -10.02 25.70 22.54
C PRO A 70 -9.42 24.37 22.99
N SER A 71 -9.74 23.27 22.31
CA SER A 71 -9.29 21.93 22.68
C SER A 71 -8.08 21.46 21.88
N ALA A 72 -7.52 22.33 21.03
CA ALA A 72 -6.36 21.99 20.22
C ALA A 72 -5.10 21.89 21.08
N ARG A 73 -4.30 20.86 20.80
CA ARG A 73 -2.96 20.66 21.39
C ARG A 73 -1.95 20.63 20.26
N VAL A 74 -1.08 21.64 20.19
CA VAL A 74 -0.05 21.79 19.17
C VAL A 74 1.30 21.54 19.80
N GLY A 75 1.94 20.42 19.47
CA GLY A 75 3.25 20.04 20.00
C GLY A 75 4.38 20.99 19.60
N ASP A 76 5.53 20.81 20.23
CA ASP A 76 6.71 21.66 20.05
C ASP A 76 7.14 21.76 18.57
N ALA A 77 7.79 22.88 18.21
CA ALA A 77 8.36 23.12 16.88
C ALA A 77 7.40 22.95 15.68
N CYS A 78 6.08 22.92 15.91
CA CYS A 78 5.10 22.87 14.83
C CYS A 78 5.06 24.19 14.04
N GLN A 79 4.79 24.08 12.74
CA GLN A 79 4.67 25.22 11.83
C GLN A 79 3.30 25.22 11.16
N LEU A 80 2.46 26.19 11.54
CA LEU A 80 1.13 26.41 10.95
C LEU A 80 1.23 27.56 9.95
N HIS A 81 1.26 27.23 8.66
CA HIS A 81 1.30 28.23 7.60
C HIS A 81 -0.03 28.98 7.46
N ALA A 82 0.01 30.13 6.79
CA ALA A 82 -1.09 31.08 6.71
C ALA A 82 -2.43 30.43 6.33
N GLY A 83 -3.49 30.78 7.05
CA GLY A 83 -4.84 30.26 6.80
C GLY A 83 -4.98 28.75 7.02
N SER A 84 -4.15 28.13 7.86
CA SER A 84 -4.38 26.76 8.33
C SER A 84 -5.24 26.75 9.59
N HIS A 85 -5.98 25.66 9.80
CA HIS A 85 -6.98 25.57 10.86
C HIS A 85 -6.82 24.28 11.67
N VAL A 86 -6.80 24.40 13.00
CA VAL A 86 -6.83 23.27 13.94
C VAL A 86 -8.05 23.43 14.84
N VAL A 87 -9.02 22.52 14.71
CA VAL A 87 -10.36 22.63 15.32
C VAL A 87 -10.77 21.35 16.04
N GLY A 88 -11.78 21.41 16.91
CA GLY A 88 -12.19 20.30 17.78
C GLY A 88 -11.10 19.84 18.75
N ASP A 89 -11.29 18.65 19.34
CA ASP A 89 -10.26 17.94 20.12
C ASP A 89 -9.24 17.31 19.17
N THR A 90 -8.23 18.10 18.82
CA THR A 90 -7.18 17.74 17.86
C THR A 90 -5.80 17.92 18.46
N GLU A 91 -4.98 16.89 18.32
CA GLU A 91 -3.62 16.84 18.83
C GLU A 91 -2.62 16.65 17.69
N LEU A 92 -1.58 17.48 17.68
CA LEU A 92 -0.43 17.40 16.79
C LEU A 92 0.82 17.11 17.63
N GLY A 93 1.56 16.07 17.26
CA GLY A 93 2.89 15.81 17.80
C GLY A 93 3.92 16.86 17.38
N GLU A 94 5.11 16.80 17.96
CA GLU A 94 6.23 17.70 17.67
C GLU A 94 6.56 17.75 16.17
N GLY A 95 7.00 18.93 15.69
CA GLY A 95 7.63 19.08 14.39
C GLY A 95 6.70 18.94 13.19
N CYS A 96 5.38 18.95 13.39
CA CYS A 96 4.43 18.91 12.30
C CYS A 96 4.45 20.20 11.48
N VAL A 97 4.28 20.07 10.16
CA VAL A 97 4.15 21.21 9.25
C VAL A 97 2.76 21.17 8.62
N VAL A 98 1.98 22.23 8.83
CA VAL A 98 0.60 22.36 8.35
C VAL A 98 0.56 23.48 7.32
N GLN A 99 0.41 23.10 6.05
CA GLN A 99 0.45 24.03 4.92
C GLN A 99 -0.83 24.88 4.82
N THR A 100 -0.74 25.94 4.00
CA THR A 100 -1.82 26.90 3.80
C THR A 100 -3.15 26.24 3.40
N GLY A 101 -4.22 26.66 4.06
CA GLY A 101 -5.57 26.18 3.81
C GLY A 101 -5.88 24.78 4.35
N ALA A 102 -4.90 24.08 4.95
CA ALA A 102 -5.15 22.77 5.55
C ALA A 102 -6.05 22.89 6.79
N ILE A 103 -6.95 21.93 6.97
CA ILE A 103 -7.93 21.88 8.07
C ILE A 103 -7.77 20.55 8.80
N LEU A 104 -7.44 20.64 10.09
CA LEU A 104 -7.20 19.50 10.96
C LEU A 104 -8.27 19.44 12.06
N GLY A 105 -8.93 18.29 12.17
CA GLY A 105 -10.05 18.06 13.08
C GLY A 105 -11.40 18.55 12.56
N ALA A 106 -12.42 18.43 13.43
CA ALA A 106 -13.73 19.05 13.25
C ALA A 106 -14.46 19.15 14.59
N ASP A 107 -15.40 20.10 14.70
CA ASP A 107 -16.22 20.33 15.91
C ASP A 107 -17.38 19.31 16.01
N ILE A 108 -17.02 18.03 16.09
CA ILE A 108 -17.92 16.91 16.40
C ILE A 108 -17.25 16.00 17.44
N PRO A 109 -18.04 15.30 18.30
CA PRO A 109 -17.51 14.48 19.38
C PRO A 109 -16.47 13.44 18.93
N GLY A 110 -15.56 13.10 19.86
CA GLY A 110 -14.36 12.31 19.60
C GLY A 110 -13.15 13.18 19.23
N ARG A 111 -12.08 12.55 18.72
CA ARG A 111 -10.76 13.19 18.62
C ARG A 111 -9.98 12.85 17.35
N THR A 112 -9.10 13.75 16.96
CA THR A 112 -8.08 13.54 15.92
C THR A 112 -6.69 13.60 16.54
N ILE A 113 -5.93 12.52 16.44
CA ILE A 113 -4.54 12.46 16.92
C ILE A 113 -3.62 12.31 15.71
N ILE A 114 -2.64 13.20 15.59
CA ILE A 114 -1.61 13.19 14.56
C ILE A 114 -0.25 13.18 15.27
N GLY A 115 0.56 12.16 15.03
CA GLY A 115 1.88 12.01 15.64
C GLY A 115 2.90 13.05 15.17
N GLU A 116 4.16 12.79 15.45
CA GLU A 116 5.26 13.74 15.19
C GLU A 116 5.67 13.81 13.71
N ASN A 117 6.26 14.93 13.32
CA ASN A 117 6.95 15.14 12.05
C ASN A 117 6.08 14.84 10.81
N ASN A 118 4.77 15.03 10.90
CA ASN A 118 3.88 14.91 9.75
C ASN A 118 3.88 16.20 8.94
N ALA A 119 3.90 16.07 7.61
CA ALA A 119 3.73 17.19 6.68
C ALA A 119 2.32 17.11 6.07
N ILE A 120 1.48 18.08 6.38
CA ILE A 120 0.11 18.20 5.87
C ILE A 120 0.05 19.28 4.80
N GLY A 121 -0.31 18.89 3.58
CA GLY A 121 -0.24 19.67 2.36
C GLY A 121 -1.39 20.66 2.20
N LEU A 122 -1.27 21.48 1.15
CA LEU A 122 -2.20 22.60 0.90
C LEU A 122 -3.64 22.11 0.79
N TYR A 123 -4.55 22.75 1.50
CA TYR A 123 -5.99 22.43 1.45
C TYR A 123 -6.34 20.96 1.76
N ALA A 124 -5.46 20.21 2.43
CA ALA A 124 -5.79 18.88 2.92
C ALA A 124 -6.78 19.00 4.10
N VAL A 125 -7.77 18.11 4.12
CA VAL A 125 -8.80 18.05 5.18
C VAL A 125 -8.64 16.73 5.92
N VAL A 126 -8.21 16.80 7.18
CA VAL A 126 -7.82 15.63 7.98
C VAL A 126 -8.61 15.61 9.29
N GLY A 127 -9.36 14.55 9.55
CA GLY A 127 -10.17 14.44 10.77
C GLY A 127 -11.61 14.94 10.64
N ALA A 128 -12.12 15.05 9.41
CA ALA A 128 -13.51 15.42 9.14
C ALA A 128 -14.49 14.28 9.47
N LYS A 129 -15.78 14.63 9.61
CA LYS A 129 -16.90 13.69 9.73
C LYS A 129 -16.90 12.69 8.57
N CYS A 130 -17.17 11.41 8.82
CA CYS A 130 -17.34 10.44 7.76
C CYS A 130 -18.57 10.71 6.88
N GLN A 131 -18.59 10.03 5.73
CA GLN A 131 -19.66 10.09 4.74
C GLN A 131 -20.61 8.89 4.82
N ASP A 132 -20.46 8.01 5.83
CA ASP A 132 -21.38 6.90 6.05
C ASP A 132 -22.74 7.44 6.55
N LEU A 133 -23.82 7.14 5.83
CA LEU A 133 -25.18 7.52 6.21
C LEU A 133 -25.64 6.87 7.53
N LYS A 134 -24.94 5.83 7.99
CA LYS A 134 -25.22 5.15 9.27
C LYS A 134 -24.61 5.87 10.46
N TYR A 135 -23.73 6.86 10.25
CA TYR A 135 -23.19 7.67 11.33
C TYR A 135 -24.34 8.42 12.02
N LYS A 136 -24.41 8.30 13.35
CA LYS A 136 -25.40 9.00 14.16
C LYS A 136 -24.83 10.34 14.61
N THR A 137 -25.61 11.40 14.40
CA THR A 137 -25.19 12.74 14.82
C THR A 137 -25.00 12.78 16.33
N GLY A 138 -23.83 13.22 16.77
CA GLY A 138 -23.45 13.28 18.19
C GLY A 138 -22.64 12.08 18.67
N ASP A 139 -22.51 11.00 17.88
CA ASP A 139 -21.61 9.90 18.24
C ASP A 139 -20.15 10.36 18.16
N GLU A 140 -19.35 9.90 19.11
CA GLU A 140 -17.91 10.07 19.06
C GLU A 140 -17.32 9.35 17.85
N CYS A 141 -16.33 9.97 17.22
CA CYS A 141 -15.60 9.39 16.11
C CYS A 141 -14.11 9.75 16.21
N PHE A 142 -13.26 8.85 15.70
CA PHE A 142 -11.84 8.84 16.00
C PHE A 142 -10.98 8.71 14.74
N LEU A 143 -9.88 9.47 14.71
CA LEU A 143 -8.79 9.33 13.75
C LEU A 143 -7.45 9.32 14.50
N HIS A 144 -6.57 8.39 14.12
CA HIS A 144 -5.21 8.32 14.61
C HIS A 144 -4.23 8.19 13.44
N ILE A 145 -3.31 9.14 13.32
CA ILE A 145 -2.21 9.15 12.35
C ILE A 145 -0.90 9.06 13.13
N GLY A 146 -0.02 8.15 12.70
CA GLY A 146 1.33 7.97 13.26
C GLY A 146 2.27 9.12 12.91
N ARG A 147 3.55 8.81 12.70
CA ARG A 147 4.63 9.80 12.50
C ARG A 147 5.21 9.79 11.09
N ASN A 148 5.85 10.90 10.73
CA ASN A 148 6.62 11.05 9.48
C ASN A 148 5.81 10.78 8.20
N ASN A 149 4.50 11.04 8.20
CA ASN A 149 3.70 10.92 6.98
C ASN A 149 3.75 12.23 6.18
N GLU A 150 3.76 12.11 4.86
CA GLU A 150 3.59 13.23 3.93
C GLU A 150 2.20 13.11 3.30
N ILE A 151 1.25 13.91 3.79
CA ILE A 151 -0.12 13.97 3.29
C ILE A 151 -0.23 15.19 2.39
N ARG A 152 -0.45 14.97 1.09
CA ARG A 152 -0.37 16.00 0.07
C ARG A 152 -1.66 16.79 -0.10
N GLU A 153 -1.60 17.73 -1.04
CA GLU A 153 -2.65 18.69 -1.28
C GLU A 153 -4.00 18.05 -1.60
N HIS A 154 -5.09 18.65 -1.10
CA HIS A 154 -6.47 18.20 -1.33
C HIS A 154 -6.80 16.77 -0.87
N CYS A 155 -5.95 16.13 -0.06
CA CYS A 155 -6.30 14.87 0.56
C CYS A 155 -7.49 15.02 1.52
N SER A 156 -8.35 14.00 1.58
CA SER A 156 -9.48 13.94 2.52
C SER A 156 -9.39 12.67 3.37
N ILE A 157 -9.26 12.84 4.69
CA ILE A 157 -9.11 11.75 5.64
C ILE A 157 -10.21 11.87 6.69
N HIS A 158 -11.06 10.86 6.78
CA HIS A 158 -12.26 10.88 7.60
C HIS A 158 -12.09 10.07 8.89
N ARG A 159 -12.74 10.54 9.96
CA ARG A 159 -12.86 9.80 11.22
C ARG A 159 -13.71 8.54 11.06
N SER A 160 -13.72 7.70 12.09
CA SER A 160 -14.54 6.48 12.15
C SER A 160 -16.03 6.75 12.00
N SER A 161 -16.78 5.71 11.62
CA SER A 161 -18.25 5.78 11.53
C SER A 161 -18.95 5.47 12.86
N LYS A 162 -18.22 4.96 13.85
CA LYS A 162 -18.72 4.57 15.18
C LYS A 162 -17.71 4.90 16.27
N SER A 163 -18.21 5.10 17.49
CA SER A 163 -17.38 5.35 18.68
C SER A 163 -16.53 4.17 19.13
N CYS A 164 -16.87 2.94 18.74
CA CYS A 164 -16.08 1.75 19.04
C CYS A 164 -15.00 1.45 17.99
N ASP A 165 -14.84 2.29 16.98
CA ASP A 165 -13.86 2.11 15.91
C ASP A 165 -13.05 3.40 15.69
N CYS A 166 -11.99 3.31 14.89
CA CYS A 166 -11.06 4.40 14.64
C CYS A 166 -10.47 4.29 13.23
N THR A 167 -10.42 5.37 12.46
CA THR A 167 -9.57 5.39 11.26
C THR A 167 -8.11 5.46 11.70
N VAL A 168 -7.25 4.57 11.20
CA VAL A 168 -5.84 4.47 11.61
C VAL A 168 -4.92 4.55 10.41
N ILE A 169 -3.88 5.37 10.51
CA ILE A 169 -2.77 5.47 9.57
C ILE A 169 -1.46 5.35 10.36
N GLY A 170 -0.57 4.46 9.95
CA GLY A 170 0.73 4.26 10.59
C GLY A 170 1.76 5.33 10.24
N ASP A 171 3.00 4.90 10.09
CA ASP A 171 4.19 5.73 9.96
C ASP A 171 4.78 5.74 8.54
N ASN A 172 5.48 6.82 8.19
CA ASN A 172 6.29 6.94 6.98
C ASN A 172 5.52 6.72 5.67
N ASN A 173 4.23 7.07 5.62
CA ASN A 173 3.43 6.95 4.41
C ASN A 173 3.50 8.23 3.56
N LEU A 174 3.54 8.06 2.24
CA LEU A 174 3.33 9.15 1.28
C LEU A 174 1.92 9.04 0.71
N VAL A 175 1.06 10.00 1.02
CA VAL A 175 -0.31 10.09 0.53
C VAL A 175 -0.40 11.25 -0.45
N MET A 176 -0.27 10.97 -1.75
CA MET A 176 -0.23 11.99 -2.79
C MET A 176 -1.60 12.66 -3.03
N GLY A 177 -1.58 13.78 -3.75
CA GLY A 177 -2.66 14.75 -3.76
C GLY A 177 -4.01 14.18 -4.22
N SER A 178 -5.08 14.73 -3.65
CA SER A 178 -6.47 14.31 -3.91
C SER A 178 -6.78 12.85 -3.58
N SER A 179 -5.98 12.20 -2.74
CA SER A 179 -6.32 10.87 -2.21
C SER A 179 -7.42 10.97 -1.15
N HIS A 180 -8.20 9.91 -1.04
CA HIS A 180 -9.31 9.81 -0.08
C HIS A 180 -9.14 8.58 0.80
N ILE A 181 -9.21 8.79 2.11
CA ILE A 181 -9.22 7.73 3.12
C ILE A 181 -10.54 7.86 3.88
N ALA A 182 -11.47 6.95 3.58
CA ALA A 182 -12.76 6.90 4.24
C ALA A 182 -12.66 6.43 5.70
N HIS A 183 -13.82 6.35 6.33
CA HIS A 183 -13.98 5.91 7.71
C HIS A 183 -13.48 4.48 7.95
N ASP A 184 -12.96 4.24 9.15
CA ASP A 184 -12.61 2.93 9.69
C ASP A 184 -11.50 2.19 8.90
N CYS A 185 -10.83 2.89 7.98
CA CYS A 185 -9.66 2.35 7.29
C CYS A 185 -8.53 2.07 8.28
N LYS A 186 -7.74 1.03 8.00
CA LYS A 186 -6.56 0.65 8.78
C LYS A 186 -5.36 0.58 7.84
N ILE A 187 -4.55 1.62 7.84
CA ILE A 187 -3.38 1.76 6.98
C ILE A 187 -2.11 1.58 7.81
N GLY A 188 -1.24 0.69 7.35
CA GLY A 188 0.07 0.41 7.96
C GLY A 188 1.11 1.49 7.64
N ASN A 189 2.34 1.04 7.41
CA ASN A 189 3.53 1.88 7.32
C ASN A 189 4.22 1.81 5.96
N ASN A 190 4.99 2.82 5.62
CA ASN A 190 5.84 2.87 4.41
C ASN A 190 5.05 2.65 3.11
N ASN A 191 3.79 3.07 3.07
CA ASN A 191 2.95 2.97 1.89
C ASN A 191 3.10 4.20 1.00
N ILE A 192 2.90 4.01 -0.31
CA ILE A 192 2.83 5.09 -1.29
C ILE A 192 1.49 5.03 -1.99
N PHE A 193 0.69 6.09 -1.81
CA PHE A 193 -0.56 6.26 -2.50
C PHE A 193 -0.45 7.38 -3.52
N ALA A 194 -0.45 7.03 -4.81
CA ALA A 194 -0.40 8.03 -5.87
C ALA A 194 -1.71 8.82 -5.96
N ASN A 195 -1.67 9.94 -6.71
CA ASN A 195 -2.78 10.89 -6.81
C ASN A 195 -4.11 10.21 -7.08
N ASN A 196 -5.17 10.71 -6.43
CA ASN A 196 -6.53 10.21 -6.57
C ASN A 196 -6.70 8.74 -6.21
N THR A 197 -5.90 8.20 -5.28
CA THR A 197 -6.19 6.89 -4.68
C THR A 197 -7.37 7.02 -3.73
N LEU A 198 -8.42 6.23 -3.92
CA LEU A 198 -9.66 6.30 -3.16
C LEU A 198 -9.87 4.99 -2.38
N PHE A 199 -9.76 5.05 -1.06
CA PHE A 199 -10.09 3.95 -0.17
C PHE A 199 -11.49 4.18 0.42
N ALA A 200 -12.42 3.28 0.13
CA ALA A 200 -13.75 3.28 0.74
C ALA A 200 -13.71 2.74 2.19
N GLY A 201 -14.85 2.74 2.87
CA GLY A 201 -14.92 2.43 4.30
C GLY A 201 -14.36 1.05 4.66
N HIS A 202 -13.71 0.96 5.82
CA HIS A 202 -13.14 -0.29 6.36
C HIS A 202 -12.06 -0.96 5.50
N VAL A 203 -11.43 -0.24 4.56
CA VAL A 203 -10.29 -0.80 3.83
C VAL A 203 -9.10 -0.99 4.75
N VAL A 204 -8.46 -2.15 4.67
CA VAL A 204 -7.21 -2.43 5.37
C VAL A 204 -6.07 -2.44 4.35
N VAL A 205 -4.99 -1.73 4.67
CA VAL A 205 -3.76 -1.68 3.88
C VAL A 205 -2.60 -2.00 4.81
N GLU A 206 -1.86 -3.05 4.52
CA GLU A 206 -0.67 -3.41 5.31
C GLU A 206 0.54 -2.51 4.93
N ASP A 207 1.76 -2.96 5.21
CA ASP A 207 2.97 -2.16 4.97
C ASP A 207 3.54 -2.27 3.54
N TRP A 208 4.28 -1.25 3.10
CA TRP A 208 5.04 -1.26 1.83
C TRP A 208 4.21 -1.43 0.56
N THR A 209 2.92 -1.11 0.62
CA THR A 209 2.02 -1.17 -0.53
C THR A 209 2.19 0.07 -1.41
N HIS A 210 1.91 -0.10 -2.71
CA HIS A 210 1.97 0.98 -3.67
C HIS A 210 0.70 1.00 -4.51
N THR A 211 0.03 2.14 -4.57
CA THR A 211 -1.02 2.40 -5.55
C THR A 211 -0.51 3.40 -6.58
N ALA A 212 -0.69 3.07 -7.85
CA ALA A 212 -0.57 4.05 -8.92
C ALA A 212 -1.81 4.96 -8.96
N GLY A 213 -1.78 5.98 -9.82
CA GLY A 213 -2.81 7.03 -9.80
C GLY A 213 -4.21 6.52 -10.12
N ALA A 214 -5.22 7.17 -9.54
CA ALA A 214 -6.64 6.89 -9.77
C ALA A 214 -7.08 5.45 -9.46
N VAL A 215 -6.48 4.83 -8.44
CA VAL A 215 -6.91 3.52 -7.94
C VAL A 215 -8.12 3.69 -7.02
N VAL A 216 -9.12 2.82 -7.18
CA VAL A 216 -10.32 2.80 -6.33
C VAL A 216 -10.39 1.45 -5.62
N VAL A 217 -10.54 1.48 -4.30
CA VAL A 217 -10.60 0.27 -3.47
C VAL A 217 -11.93 0.23 -2.75
N HIS A 218 -12.68 -0.83 -3.02
CA HIS A 218 -14.02 -1.04 -2.47
C HIS A 218 -13.98 -1.29 -0.97
N GLN A 219 -15.08 -0.93 -0.28
CA GLN A 219 -15.20 -1.11 1.16
C GLN A 219 -14.94 -2.55 1.59
N PHE A 220 -14.30 -2.73 2.75
CA PHE A 220 -13.89 -4.00 3.36
C PHE A 220 -12.82 -4.81 2.61
N CYS A 221 -12.19 -4.25 1.56
CA CYS A 221 -11.05 -4.91 0.91
C CYS A 221 -9.79 -4.84 1.78
N HIS A 222 -8.94 -5.85 1.65
CA HIS A 222 -7.61 -5.92 2.27
C HIS A 222 -6.52 -5.90 1.21
N ILE A 223 -5.52 -5.04 1.39
CA ILE A 223 -4.33 -4.95 0.56
C ILE A 223 -3.13 -5.41 1.37
N GLY A 224 -2.58 -6.58 1.01
CA GLY A 224 -1.46 -7.19 1.71
C GLY A 224 -0.13 -6.48 1.43
N SER A 225 0.84 -6.66 2.32
CA SER A 225 2.13 -5.99 2.26
C SER A 225 2.86 -6.23 0.94
N TYR A 226 3.62 -5.23 0.51
CA TYR A 226 4.40 -5.23 -0.74
C TYR A 226 3.55 -5.43 -2.01
N SER A 227 2.23 -5.25 -1.92
CA SER A 227 1.37 -5.31 -3.10
C SER A 227 1.50 -4.06 -3.97
N PHE A 228 1.20 -4.22 -5.26
CA PHE A 228 1.17 -3.11 -6.21
C PHE A 228 -0.17 -3.07 -6.94
N LEU A 229 -0.84 -1.91 -6.91
CA LEU A 229 -2.09 -1.66 -7.60
C LEU A 229 -1.83 -0.76 -8.80
N GLY A 230 -2.03 -1.26 -10.01
CA GLY A 230 -1.85 -0.52 -11.26
C GLY A 230 -2.85 0.64 -11.40
N GLY A 231 -2.48 1.66 -12.18
CA GLY A 231 -3.27 2.90 -12.27
C GLY A 231 -4.66 2.66 -12.86
N GLY A 232 -5.64 3.43 -12.40
CA GLY A 232 -7.04 3.31 -12.85
C GLY A 232 -7.73 2.01 -12.45
N SER A 233 -7.18 1.23 -11.51
CA SER A 233 -7.76 -0.07 -11.15
C SER A 233 -8.92 0.09 -10.16
N VAL A 234 -10.03 -0.63 -10.39
CA VAL A 234 -11.12 -0.78 -9.40
C VAL A 234 -10.99 -2.14 -8.72
N VAL A 235 -10.51 -2.10 -7.47
CA VAL A 235 -10.24 -3.26 -6.63
C VAL A 235 -11.46 -3.56 -5.77
N ALA A 236 -12.18 -4.64 -6.10
CA ALA A 236 -13.42 -5.03 -5.44
C ALA A 236 -13.27 -6.24 -4.49
N GLN A 237 -12.08 -6.82 -4.42
CA GLN A 237 -11.72 -8.00 -3.63
C GLN A 237 -10.30 -7.83 -3.08
N ASP A 238 -9.87 -8.71 -2.19
CA ASP A 238 -8.58 -8.59 -1.51
C ASP A 238 -7.41 -8.79 -2.48
N VAL A 239 -6.28 -8.12 -2.20
CA VAL A 239 -5.01 -8.27 -2.89
C VAL A 239 -4.04 -8.93 -1.91
N PRO A 240 -3.69 -10.22 -2.07
CA PRO A 240 -2.79 -10.89 -1.14
C PRO A 240 -1.39 -10.30 -1.14
N ARG A 241 -0.64 -10.54 -0.05
CA ARG A 241 0.75 -10.11 0.11
C ARG A 241 1.58 -10.42 -1.14
N TYR A 242 2.46 -9.47 -1.48
CA TYR A 242 3.42 -9.54 -2.57
C TYR A 242 2.82 -9.54 -3.98
N MET A 243 1.51 -9.39 -4.15
CA MET A 243 0.86 -9.52 -5.46
C MET A 243 0.65 -8.18 -6.18
N MET A 244 0.44 -8.26 -7.48
CA MET A 244 0.08 -7.12 -8.32
C MET A 244 -1.34 -7.29 -8.85
N VAL A 245 -2.09 -6.20 -8.92
CA VAL A 245 -3.39 -6.15 -9.62
C VAL A 245 -3.43 -5.00 -10.63
N ALA A 246 -4.19 -5.17 -11.71
CA ALA A 246 -4.44 -4.09 -12.66
C ALA A 246 -5.74 -4.28 -13.47
N GLY A 247 -6.37 -3.15 -13.83
CA GLY A 247 -7.48 -3.05 -14.79
C GLY A 247 -8.75 -2.50 -14.16
N ASP A 248 -9.69 -2.04 -15.01
CA ASP A 248 -10.99 -1.45 -14.60
C ASP A 248 -11.68 -2.35 -13.57
N ARG A 249 -12.01 -3.59 -13.90
CA ARG A 249 -12.21 -4.63 -12.87
C ARG A 249 -10.88 -5.30 -12.58
N ALA A 250 -10.25 -4.96 -11.46
CA ALA A 250 -8.90 -5.39 -11.15
C ALA A 250 -8.76 -6.92 -11.12
N GLU A 251 -7.77 -7.44 -11.86
CA GLU A 251 -7.37 -8.84 -11.84
C GLU A 251 -5.93 -8.95 -11.32
N LEU A 252 -5.61 -10.06 -10.66
CA LEU A 252 -4.25 -10.43 -10.31
C LEU A 252 -3.38 -10.58 -11.58
N ARG A 253 -2.20 -9.96 -11.54
CA ARG A 253 -1.21 -9.93 -12.63
C ARG A 253 0.11 -10.62 -12.28
N GLY A 254 0.18 -11.28 -11.13
CA GLY A 254 1.38 -11.97 -10.66
C GLY A 254 1.93 -11.38 -9.37
N LEU A 255 3.22 -11.62 -9.13
CA LEU A 255 3.95 -11.11 -7.98
C LEU A 255 4.61 -9.76 -8.30
N ASN A 256 4.72 -8.89 -7.31
CA ASN A 256 5.43 -7.61 -7.36
C ASN A 256 6.95 -7.82 -7.27
N ILE A 257 7.52 -8.50 -8.27
CA ILE A 257 8.93 -8.89 -8.28
C ILE A 257 9.86 -7.69 -8.15
N GLU A 258 9.53 -6.57 -8.80
CA GLU A 258 10.33 -5.34 -8.72
C GLU A 258 10.27 -4.73 -7.32
N GLY A 259 9.07 -4.60 -6.73
CA GLY A 259 8.91 -4.10 -5.37
C GLY A 259 9.63 -4.97 -4.34
N LEU A 260 9.53 -6.29 -4.44
CA LEU A 260 10.25 -7.22 -3.58
C LEU A 260 11.77 -7.01 -3.65
N ARG A 261 12.34 -6.91 -4.86
CA ARG A 261 13.78 -6.70 -5.06
C ARG A 261 14.25 -5.35 -4.53
N ARG A 262 13.47 -4.28 -4.76
CA ARG A 262 13.77 -2.94 -4.21
C ARG A 262 13.79 -2.92 -2.68
N ASN A 263 13.01 -3.79 -2.05
CA ASN A 263 12.93 -3.94 -0.60
C ASN A 263 13.85 -5.04 -0.05
N GLY A 264 14.88 -5.45 -0.79
CA GLY A 264 15.95 -6.31 -0.28
C GLY A 264 15.62 -7.81 -0.19
N PHE A 265 14.51 -8.28 -0.76
CA PHE A 265 14.25 -9.71 -0.86
C PHE A 265 15.30 -10.37 -1.75
N SER A 266 15.89 -11.46 -1.27
CA SER A 266 16.93 -12.19 -2.00
C SER A 266 16.36 -12.84 -3.27
N ASP A 267 17.19 -13.03 -4.29
CA ASP A 267 16.76 -13.75 -5.49
C ASP A 267 16.27 -15.18 -5.18
N GLN A 268 16.77 -15.80 -4.10
CA GLN A 268 16.28 -17.11 -3.65
C GLN A 268 14.85 -17.03 -3.10
N GLU A 269 14.54 -16.06 -2.24
CA GLU A 269 13.17 -15.85 -1.74
C GLU A 269 12.20 -15.52 -2.86
N VAL A 270 12.61 -14.66 -3.80
CA VAL A 270 11.81 -14.31 -4.98
C VAL A 270 11.54 -15.56 -5.84
N ARG A 271 12.54 -16.45 -6.02
CA ARG A 271 12.33 -17.73 -6.73
C ARG A 271 11.35 -18.64 -5.99
N ARG A 272 11.43 -18.74 -4.67
CA ARG A 272 10.50 -19.54 -3.85
C ARG A 272 9.07 -19.01 -3.93
N LEU A 273 8.87 -17.70 -3.82
CA LEU A 273 7.57 -17.06 -4.02
C LEU A 273 6.99 -17.34 -5.41
N ARG A 274 7.81 -17.24 -6.48
CA ARG A 274 7.36 -17.58 -7.85
C ARG A 274 6.91 -19.03 -7.96
N LYS A 275 7.69 -19.99 -7.43
CA LYS A 275 7.32 -21.40 -7.43
C LYS A 275 6.00 -21.64 -6.69
N ALA A 276 5.83 -21.04 -5.51
CA ALA A 276 4.59 -21.13 -4.74
C ALA A 276 3.39 -20.51 -5.48
N TYR A 277 3.58 -19.32 -6.08
CA TYR A 277 2.55 -18.66 -6.90
C TYR A 277 2.14 -19.54 -8.08
N GLN A 278 3.09 -20.12 -8.80
CA GLN A 278 2.81 -21.02 -9.91
C GLN A 278 2.00 -22.25 -9.45
N LYS A 279 2.40 -22.88 -8.34
CA LYS A 279 1.70 -24.04 -7.78
C LYS A 279 0.23 -23.71 -7.44
N VAL A 280 -0.05 -22.52 -6.91
CA VAL A 280 -1.41 -22.12 -6.52
C VAL A 280 -2.24 -21.62 -7.71
N PHE A 281 -1.70 -20.73 -8.55
CA PHE A 281 -2.47 -19.96 -9.52
C PHE A 281 -2.35 -20.45 -10.98
N MET A 282 -1.34 -21.27 -11.30
CA MET A 282 -1.05 -21.71 -12.67
C MET A 282 -1.16 -23.24 -12.79
N PRO A 283 -2.39 -23.80 -12.89
CA PRO A 283 -2.57 -25.24 -13.05
C PRO A 283 -1.91 -25.76 -14.33
N THR A 284 -1.23 -26.91 -14.25
CA THR A 284 -0.72 -27.61 -15.43
C THR A 284 -1.85 -28.32 -16.19
N ILE A 285 -1.63 -28.63 -17.47
CA ILE A 285 -2.57 -29.39 -18.33
C ILE A 285 -3.00 -30.73 -17.70
N THR A 286 -2.11 -31.32 -16.92
CA THR A 286 -2.30 -32.61 -16.25
C THR A 286 -2.98 -32.50 -14.88
N ASN A 287 -2.99 -31.33 -14.24
CA ASN A 287 -3.50 -31.16 -12.89
C ASN A 287 -4.86 -30.43 -12.91
N LYS A 288 -5.94 -31.21 -12.84
CA LYS A 288 -7.34 -30.73 -12.79
C LYS A 288 -7.81 -30.31 -11.40
N SER A 289 -6.92 -30.34 -10.39
CA SER A 289 -7.27 -29.95 -9.01
C SER A 289 -7.80 -28.52 -8.95
N SER A 290 -8.70 -28.25 -8.00
CA SER A 290 -9.26 -26.90 -7.81
C SER A 290 -8.20 -25.94 -7.22
N PHE A 291 -8.51 -24.64 -7.22
CA PHE A 291 -7.66 -23.66 -6.52
C PHE A 291 -7.54 -23.99 -5.02
N GLU A 292 -8.64 -24.41 -4.41
CA GLU A 292 -8.69 -24.78 -3.00
C GLU A 292 -7.81 -25.99 -2.71
N ASP A 293 -7.85 -27.01 -3.57
CA ASP A 293 -7.00 -28.20 -3.45
C ASP A 293 -5.51 -27.84 -3.52
N ARG A 294 -5.11 -27.01 -4.50
CA ARG A 294 -3.70 -26.60 -4.65
C ARG A 294 -3.23 -25.72 -3.50
N LEU A 295 -4.09 -24.87 -2.97
CA LEU A 295 -3.81 -24.07 -1.79
C LEU A 295 -3.68 -24.97 -0.55
N ALA A 296 -4.60 -25.93 -0.37
CA ALA A 296 -4.57 -26.88 0.73
C ALA A 296 -3.30 -27.75 0.70
N GLU A 297 -2.88 -28.20 -0.48
CA GLU A 297 -1.63 -28.93 -0.68
C GLU A 297 -0.44 -28.11 -0.15
N LEU A 298 -0.33 -26.84 -0.57
CA LEU A 298 0.74 -25.93 -0.13
C LEU A 298 0.67 -25.64 1.38
N VAL A 299 -0.53 -25.52 1.95
CA VAL A 299 -0.72 -25.38 3.40
C VAL A 299 -0.23 -26.63 4.14
N CYS A 300 -0.57 -27.82 3.67
CA CYS A 300 -0.09 -29.08 4.25
C CYS A 300 1.44 -29.15 4.22
N MET A 301 2.07 -28.80 3.09
CA MET A 301 3.53 -28.71 2.99
C MET A 301 4.14 -27.77 4.03
N LEU A 302 3.53 -26.60 4.28
CA LEU A 302 4.02 -25.62 5.25
C LEU A 302 3.78 -26.05 6.71
N ALA A 303 2.67 -26.74 6.99
CA ALA A 303 2.33 -27.21 8.33
C ALA A 303 3.21 -28.39 8.79
N HIS A 304 3.62 -29.26 7.86
CA HIS A 304 4.48 -30.41 8.13
C HIS A 304 5.97 -30.08 8.11
N ARG A 305 6.39 -28.98 8.77
CA ARG A 305 7.80 -28.60 8.99
C ARG A 305 8.67 -29.70 9.63
N PHE A 306 8.08 -30.80 10.11
CA PHE A 306 8.76 -31.85 10.88
C PHE A 306 8.37 -33.31 10.55
N VAL A 307 7.57 -33.61 9.52
CA VAL A 307 7.10 -34.99 9.25
C VAL A 307 7.39 -35.48 7.82
N PHE A 308 8.24 -34.79 7.06
CA PHE A 308 8.64 -35.23 5.72
C PHE A 308 9.58 -36.46 5.70
N THR A 309 9.93 -37.00 6.87
CA THR A 309 10.76 -38.21 7.00
C THR A 309 9.98 -39.52 7.17
N SER A 310 8.63 -39.54 7.29
CA SER A 310 7.92 -40.78 7.70
C SER A 310 6.56 -41.12 7.05
N MET A 311 6.10 -40.44 5.99
CA MET A 311 4.85 -40.87 5.30
C MET A 311 5.02 -41.09 3.79
N CYS A 312 4.42 -42.17 3.31
CA CYS A 312 4.53 -42.81 1.99
C CYS A 312 4.41 -41.92 0.74
N ALA A 313 4.06 -40.64 0.84
CA ALA A 313 3.93 -39.74 -0.31
C ALA A 313 5.29 -39.35 -0.91
N CYS A 314 6.35 -39.27 -0.09
CA CYS A 314 7.71 -38.96 -0.57
C CYS A 314 8.33 -40.07 -1.42
N ILE A 315 7.90 -41.32 -1.27
CA ILE A 315 8.54 -42.48 -1.91
C ILE A 315 8.38 -42.47 -3.44
N TYR A 316 7.39 -41.71 -3.95
CA TYR A 316 7.11 -41.57 -5.38
C TYR A 316 7.65 -40.28 -6.02
N LEU A 317 8.20 -39.36 -5.23
CA LEU A 317 8.80 -38.13 -5.74
C LEU A 317 10.29 -38.38 -6.05
N ASN A 318 10.74 -37.94 -7.22
CA ASN A 318 12.17 -37.94 -7.53
C ASN A 318 12.90 -37.03 -6.51
N PRO A 319 14.14 -37.34 -6.09
CA PRO A 319 14.93 -36.51 -5.16
C PRO A 319 14.94 -35.01 -5.48
N TYR A 320 14.91 -34.64 -6.76
CA TYR A 320 14.79 -33.23 -7.18
C TYR A 320 13.47 -32.55 -6.76
N GLN A 321 12.36 -33.29 -6.77
CA GLN A 321 11.05 -32.78 -6.35
C GLN A 321 10.95 -32.68 -4.83
N GLN A 322 11.55 -33.62 -4.09
CA GLN A 322 11.64 -33.55 -2.62
C GLN A 322 12.42 -32.32 -2.16
N GLU A 323 13.59 -32.04 -2.76
CA GLU A 323 14.38 -30.84 -2.43
C GLU A 323 13.60 -29.55 -2.69
N GLN A 324 12.79 -29.50 -3.74
CA GLN A 324 11.97 -28.32 -4.05
C GLN A 324 10.82 -28.08 -3.06
N GLU A 325 10.19 -29.14 -2.55
CA GLU A 325 9.11 -29.02 -1.56
C GLU A 325 9.64 -28.62 -0.18
N ILE A 326 10.80 -29.14 0.23
CA ILE A 326 11.51 -28.70 1.44
C ILE A 326 11.91 -27.22 1.32
N GLU A 327 12.40 -26.78 0.16
CA GLU A 327 12.79 -25.38 -0.06
C GLU A 327 11.60 -24.39 0.12
N LEU A 328 10.38 -24.82 -0.21
CA LEU A 328 9.17 -24.00 -0.07
C LEU A 328 8.64 -23.97 1.37
N SER A 329 8.67 -25.10 2.08
CA SER A 329 8.11 -25.23 3.43
C SER A 329 8.88 -24.42 4.49
N GLU A 330 10.15 -24.14 4.22
CA GLU A 330 11.02 -23.37 5.12
C GLU A 330 10.94 -21.85 4.89
N SER A 331 10.29 -21.37 3.82
CA SER A 331 10.29 -19.95 3.46
C SER A 331 9.24 -19.13 4.23
N PRO A 332 9.64 -18.17 5.10
CA PRO A 332 8.69 -17.32 5.83
C PRO A 332 7.81 -16.49 4.89
N ALA A 333 8.38 -15.98 3.79
CA ALA A 333 7.63 -15.23 2.79
C ALA A 333 6.53 -16.07 2.13
N VAL A 334 6.79 -17.35 1.83
CA VAL A 334 5.76 -18.25 1.30
C VAL A 334 4.67 -18.50 2.35
N SER A 335 5.03 -18.72 3.61
CA SER A 335 4.05 -18.84 4.70
C SER A 335 3.15 -17.60 4.81
N CYS A 336 3.74 -16.40 4.80
CA CYS A 336 2.98 -15.14 4.84
C CYS A 336 2.06 -14.97 3.61
N MET A 337 2.53 -15.36 2.42
CA MET A 337 1.72 -15.31 1.20
C MET A 337 0.49 -16.22 1.32
N VAL A 338 0.71 -17.47 1.75
CA VAL A 338 -0.36 -18.47 1.89
C VAL A 338 -1.36 -18.04 2.96
N GLU A 339 -0.88 -17.55 4.09
CA GLU A 339 -1.77 -17.08 5.15
C GLU A 339 -2.59 -15.86 4.72
N SER A 340 -1.98 -14.92 3.99
CA SER A 340 -2.70 -13.77 3.41
C SER A 340 -3.83 -14.20 2.47
N ILE A 341 -3.59 -15.23 1.63
CA ILE A 341 -4.62 -15.80 0.76
C ILE A 341 -5.74 -16.42 1.60
N ARG A 342 -5.42 -17.27 2.58
CA ARG A 342 -6.43 -17.95 3.44
C ARG A 342 -7.29 -16.96 4.21
N MET A 343 -6.67 -15.93 4.77
CA MET A 343 -7.37 -14.87 5.52
C MET A 343 -8.31 -14.04 4.64
N SER A 344 -8.22 -14.13 3.32
CA SER A 344 -9.18 -13.49 2.42
C SER A 344 -10.49 -14.26 2.28
N PHE A 345 -10.56 -15.52 2.78
CA PHE A 345 -11.73 -16.41 2.68
C PHE A 345 -12.39 -16.71 4.04
N VAL A 346 -11.90 -16.14 5.14
CA VAL A 346 -12.59 -16.24 6.44
C VAL A 346 -13.92 -15.49 6.41
N GLN A 347 -14.83 -15.81 7.33
CA GLN A 347 -16.17 -15.21 7.37
C GLN A 347 -16.10 -13.67 7.41
N GLY A 348 -16.90 -13.03 6.55
CA GLY A 348 -16.96 -11.56 6.44
C GLY A 348 -15.98 -10.95 5.43
N ARG A 349 -15.09 -11.74 4.82
CA ARG A 349 -14.12 -11.28 3.82
C ARG A 349 -14.63 -11.45 2.38
N ARG A 350 -13.92 -10.81 1.44
CA ARG A 350 -14.38 -10.63 0.04
C ARG A 350 -13.76 -11.62 -0.95
N GLY A 351 -12.95 -12.57 -0.47
CA GLY A 351 -12.08 -13.38 -1.32
C GLY A 351 -10.98 -12.53 -1.97
N ILE A 352 -10.17 -13.17 -2.80
CA ILE A 352 -9.08 -12.50 -3.53
C ILE A 352 -9.54 -12.03 -4.92
N CYS A 353 -8.87 -11.02 -5.48
CA CYS A 353 -9.08 -10.57 -6.85
C CYS A 353 -8.99 -11.75 -7.84
N LYS A 354 -9.82 -11.70 -8.89
CA LYS A 354 -9.81 -12.73 -9.93
C LYS A 354 -8.42 -12.84 -10.56
N PHE A 355 -8.01 -14.05 -10.85
CA PHE A 355 -6.79 -14.36 -11.59
C PHE A 355 -7.16 -15.10 -12.87
N ARG A 356 -6.41 -14.87 -13.95
CA ARG A 356 -6.57 -15.66 -15.16
C ARG A 356 -5.91 -17.01 -14.97
N SER A 357 -6.69 -18.07 -15.00
CA SER A 357 -6.16 -19.43 -15.18
C SER A 357 -5.62 -19.54 -16.61
N ALA A 358 -4.51 -20.24 -16.82
CA ALA A 358 -3.86 -20.38 -18.14
C ALA A 358 -4.79 -20.91 -19.26
N TYR A 359 -5.97 -21.41 -18.91
CA TYR A 359 -7.00 -21.90 -19.83
C TYR A 359 -7.92 -20.83 -20.43
N SER A 360 -7.90 -19.58 -19.95
CA SER A 360 -8.74 -18.50 -20.49
C SER A 360 -8.00 -17.59 -21.49
N ILE A 361 -7.25 -18.20 -22.42
CA ILE A 361 -6.87 -17.53 -23.66
C ILE A 361 -8.10 -17.55 -24.58
N LEU A 362 -9.00 -16.58 -24.42
CA LEU A 362 -9.78 -16.12 -25.57
C LEU A 362 -8.76 -15.49 -26.55
N PRO A 363 -8.78 -15.85 -27.84
CA PRO A 363 -7.80 -15.31 -28.78
C PRO A 363 -7.93 -13.79 -28.80
N LEU A 364 -6.81 -13.08 -28.54
CA LEU A 364 -6.70 -11.67 -28.87
C LEU A 364 -6.94 -11.55 -30.37
N ILE A 365 -8.08 -10.97 -30.76
CA ILE A 365 -8.35 -10.59 -32.14
C ILE A 365 -7.51 -9.34 -32.39
N TYR A 366 -6.36 -9.52 -33.03
CA TYR A 366 -5.60 -8.41 -33.59
C TYR A 366 -6.23 -8.00 -34.92
N TYR A 367 -6.61 -6.74 -35.05
CA TYR A 367 -6.90 -6.13 -36.34
C TYR A 367 -5.61 -5.58 -36.93
N THR A 368 -5.03 -6.29 -37.89
CA THR A 368 -3.97 -5.72 -38.73
C THR A 368 -4.61 -5.05 -39.94
N ARG A 369 -4.41 -3.73 -40.06
CA ARG A 369 -4.83 -2.95 -41.22
C ARG A 369 -3.80 -3.14 -42.33
N THR A 370 -4.14 -3.93 -43.34
CA THR A 370 -3.44 -3.95 -44.64
C THR A 370 -4.43 -3.51 -45.71
N ASP A 371 -3.93 -2.70 -46.64
CA ASP A 371 -4.70 -1.88 -47.57
C ASP A 371 -5.99 -2.52 -48.10
N GLY A 372 -7.11 -1.85 -47.79
CA GLY A 372 -8.39 -2.02 -48.48
C GLY A 372 -9.32 -3.15 -48.07
N TYR A 373 -8.91 -4.15 -47.28
CA TYR A 373 -9.80 -5.28 -46.91
C TYR A 373 -9.61 -5.77 -45.46
N ILE A 374 -10.69 -5.84 -44.68
CA ILE A 374 -10.69 -6.43 -43.32
C ILE A 374 -10.77 -7.96 -43.47
N ALA A 375 -9.63 -8.64 -43.37
CA ALA A 375 -9.59 -10.10 -43.25
C ALA A 375 -9.46 -10.53 -41.77
N LYS A 376 -10.44 -11.27 -41.25
CA LYS A 376 -10.32 -11.96 -39.96
C LYS A 376 -9.33 -13.10 -40.10
N THR A 377 -8.12 -12.94 -39.55
CA THR A 377 -7.14 -14.03 -39.50
C THR A 377 -7.08 -14.59 -38.08
N LEU A 378 -7.66 -15.78 -37.89
CA LEU A 378 -7.58 -16.52 -36.63
C LEU A 378 -6.24 -17.26 -36.57
N LYS A 379 -5.24 -16.71 -35.88
CA LYS A 379 -3.95 -17.39 -35.68
C LYS A 379 -4.07 -18.32 -34.47
N ILE A 380 -4.48 -19.57 -34.71
CA ILE A 380 -4.42 -20.62 -33.69
C ILE A 380 -2.95 -21.05 -33.59
N GLY A 381 -2.32 -20.76 -32.45
CA GLY A 381 -0.98 -21.26 -32.15
C GLY A 381 -1.01 -22.76 -31.86
N LEU A 382 -1.07 -23.58 -32.91
CA LEU A 382 -0.73 -24.99 -32.87
C LEU A 382 0.33 -25.24 -33.95
N GLY A 383 1.39 -25.95 -33.57
CA GLY A 383 2.48 -26.29 -34.45
C GLY A 383 2.02 -27.09 -35.67
N ASN A 384 2.66 -26.79 -36.80
CA ASN A 384 2.60 -27.37 -38.15
C ASN A 384 1.36 -27.09 -39.04
N PRO A 385 1.59 -26.82 -40.35
CA PRO A 385 0.58 -26.27 -41.24
C PRO A 385 -0.21 -27.40 -41.92
N CYS A 386 -1.52 -27.43 -41.73
CA CYS A 386 -2.44 -28.06 -42.68
C CYS A 386 -3.50 -27.02 -43.04
N GLN A 387 -3.45 -26.57 -44.29
CA GLN A 387 -4.41 -25.64 -44.86
C GLN A 387 -5.78 -26.32 -44.95
N ALA A 388 -6.78 -25.76 -44.28
CA ALA A 388 -8.18 -26.00 -44.59
C ALA A 388 -8.88 -24.65 -44.70
N TRP A 389 -9.28 -24.29 -45.91
CA TRP A 389 -10.08 -23.10 -46.19
C TRP A 389 -11.54 -23.41 -45.89
N VAL A 390 -12.14 -22.68 -44.94
CA VAL A 390 -13.60 -22.65 -44.78
C VAL A 390 -14.05 -21.21 -45.01
N THR A 391 -14.62 -20.97 -46.17
CA THR A 391 -15.29 -19.70 -46.52
C THR A 391 -16.71 -19.74 -45.97
N ASN A 392 -17.05 -18.79 -45.09
CA ASN A 392 -18.45 -18.48 -44.82
C ASN A 392 -18.67 -16.97 -44.93
N LYS A 393 -19.40 -16.59 -45.99
CA LYS A 393 -19.92 -15.24 -46.25
C LYS A 393 -21.02 -14.94 -45.23
N MET A 394 -20.93 -13.81 -44.52
CA MET A 394 -22.11 -13.13 -44.00
C MET A 394 -21.95 -11.62 -44.11
N PHE A 395 -22.98 -11.01 -44.70
CA PHE A 395 -23.16 -9.61 -45.04
C PHE A 395 -23.14 -8.70 -43.80
N PHE A 396 -22.47 -7.54 -43.91
CA PHE A 396 -22.66 -6.39 -43.03
C PHE A 396 -23.53 -5.35 -43.76
N ALA A 397 -24.67 -4.99 -43.17
CA ALA A 397 -25.41 -3.79 -43.52
C ALA A 397 -25.01 -2.68 -42.52
N SER A 398 -24.64 -1.51 -43.06
CA SER A 398 -24.21 -0.33 -42.33
C SER A 398 -25.39 0.47 -41.77
N MET A 399 -25.22 1.08 -40.61
CA MET A 399 -25.72 2.43 -40.37
C MET A 399 -24.76 3.18 -39.44
N TYR A 400 -24.09 4.18 -40.02
CA TYR A 400 -23.48 5.29 -39.32
C TYR A 400 -24.59 6.22 -38.82
N GLY A 401 -24.42 6.74 -37.60
CA GLY A 401 -25.21 7.82 -37.05
C GLY A 401 -24.41 8.53 -35.96
N THR A 402 -23.69 9.57 -36.37
CA THR A 402 -23.11 10.63 -35.53
C THR A 402 -24.18 11.29 -34.65
N PHE A 403 -23.93 11.38 -33.35
CA PHE A 403 -23.89 12.61 -32.54
C PHE A 403 -23.16 12.34 -31.22
#